data_AF-A0A267T192-F1
#
_entry.id   AF-A0A267T192-F1
#
_cell.length_a   1.000
_cell.length_b   1.000
_cell.length_c   1.000
_cell.angle_alpha   90.00
_cell.angle_beta   90.00
_cell.angle_gamma   90.00
#
_symmetry.space_group_name_H-M   'P 1'
#
loop_
_entity.id
_entity.type
_entity.pdbx_description
1 polymer ?
#
loop_
_entity_poly.entity_id
_entity_poly.type
_entity_poly.pdbx_seq_one_letter_code
_entity_poly.pdbx_strand_id
1 'polypeptide(L)'
;MNRVSIFSLLIANTLLYVSCDSTKANKQNLVPSGLTGEQLSQQHCVSCHAYPSPNLVEKEWWAKGILPKMALRLGMGNKMGYLTNISYEDMMEVSVANIYPDAPAMAPEDWKKIVDFYVKNAPEKPIPQVSKVKATQLSDLFDIQTLENTNNEPSLVTMVKILPNEQALYVAHRGRNRVEKWDKTLQKISEVPTESPVSDVVKTPNNMMALGMGIMDPNDQALGKLWSIAKGSSQTLVEKLRRPVEISMGDLDANGAPDYLICEFGNDIGKLTWYDQNFKLKKEILNFAGIRNATITDINGDKLPDIVVLQTQGDEGIWVLENRGNGEFEPKRVLRFPPIYGSSFIHVVDINKDGYQDIVYTNGDNADASISLKRYHGVHVYLNDGKMNFKRQYFYPMHGASKALSQDFDGDGDMDIAAISFFPDKKQNPAEGFLYFENTGKGFTPHFIEGISDKKWMVMDCGDLDKDGDIDLVLGAFNLQDRDRQSNASSEKRTGVYVLKSKNKTHL
;
A
#
# COMPACT_ATOMS: atom_id res chain seq x y z
N MET A 1 35.94 84.52 -22.30
CA MET A 1 37.18 83.83 -21.91
C MET A 1 36.82 82.45 -21.36
N ASN A 2 37.24 81.41 -22.08
CA ASN A 2 37.57 80.03 -21.69
C ASN A 2 36.69 79.15 -20.76
N ARG A 3 36.19 78.06 -21.39
CA ARG A 3 36.16 76.60 -21.04
C ARG A 3 35.50 76.19 -19.70
N VAL A 4 34.64 75.15 -19.65
CA VAL A 4 34.91 73.69 -19.75
C VAL A 4 33.52 73.01 -19.85
N SER A 5 33.13 72.28 -20.91
CA SER A 5 33.37 70.87 -21.31
C SER A 5 32.08 70.04 -21.24
N ILE A 6 31.84 69.32 -22.34
CA ILE A 6 30.72 68.48 -22.73
C ILE A 6 30.76 67.14 -21.99
N PHE A 7 29.61 66.55 -21.64
CA PHE A 7 29.29 65.14 -21.90
C PHE A 7 27.82 64.82 -21.57
N SER A 8 27.03 64.58 -22.62
CA SER A 8 25.72 63.96 -22.58
C SER A 8 25.90 62.50 -23.02
N LEU A 9 25.37 61.53 -22.27
CA LEU A 9 25.30 60.14 -22.72
C LEU A 9 23.85 59.66 -22.70
N LEU A 10 23.29 59.48 -23.91
CA LEU A 10 22.15 58.60 -24.16
C LEU A 10 22.61 57.14 -23.95
N ILE A 11 21.86 56.37 -23.17
CA ILE A 11 22.00 54.91 -23.13
C ILE A 11 20.84 54.32 -23.93
N ALA A 12 21.16 53.82 -25.12
CA ALA A 12 20.31 52.91 -25.87
C ALA A 12 20.48 51.50 -25.30
N ASN A 13 19.42 50.92 -24.73
CA ASN A 13 19.41 49.53 -24.31
C ASN A 13 18.98 48.66 -25.50
N THR A 14 19.96 47.97 -26.08
CA THR A 14 19.81 46.98 -27.14
C THR A 14 19.14 45.72 -26.57
N LEU A 15 17.97 45.37 -27.10
CA LEU A 15 17.31 44.08 -26.90
C LEU A 15 18.18 42.95 -27.50
N LEU A 16 18.83 42.16 -26.66
CA LEU A 16 19.42 40.88 -27.03
C LEU A 16 18.33 39.81 -26.95
N TYR A 17 17.83 39.38 -28.10
CA TYR A 17 17.09 38.13 -28.23
C TYR A 17 18.06 36.97 -28.00
N VAL A 18 18.00 36.36 -26.82
CA VAL A 18 18.58 35.03 -26.59
C VAL A 18 17.57 34.01 -27.11
N SER A 19 17.77 33.58 -28.35
CA SER A 19 17.17 32.36 -28.90
C SER A 19 17.70 31.19 -28.09
N CYS A 20 16.85 30.53 -27.30
CA CYS A 20 17.21 29.28 -26.62
C CYS A 20 17.19 28.16 -27.65
N ASP A 21 18.39 27.81 -28.12
CA ASP A 21 18.66 26.76 -29.08
C ASP A 21 18.41 25.39 -28.41
N SER A 22 17.31 24.74 -28.76
CA SER A 22 16.99 23.37 -28.37
C SER A 22 17.75 22.37 -29.25
N THR A 23 19.08 22.34 -29.16
CA THR A 23 19.88 21.25 -29.74
C THR A 23 21.07 20.84 -28.88
N LYS A 24 21.18 19.51 -28.71
CA LYS A 24 22.27 18.73 -28.08
C LYS A 24 22.28 18.71 -26.55
N ALA A 25 21.55 17.73 -26.01
CA ALA A 25 21.98 17.08 -24.77
C ALA A 25 23.47 16.73 -24.92
N ASN A 26 24.31 17.46 -24.22
CA ASN A 26 25.75 17.28 -24.24
C ASN A 26 25.99 15.86 -23.69
N LYS A 27 26.42 14.92 -24.54
CA LYS A 27 27.00 13.66 -24.07
C LYS A 27 28.25 14.05 -23.30
N GLN A 28 28.13 14.43 -22.03
CA GLN A 28 29.26 14.45 -21.13
C GLN A 28 29.82 13.03 -21.18
N ASN A 29 31.05 12.89 -21.67
CA ASN A 29 31.80 11.65 -21.50
C ASN A 29 32.03 11.51 -20.00
N LEU A 30 31.10 10.83 -19.33
CA LEU A 30 31.21 10.56 -17.90
C LEU A 30 32.46 9.73 -17.69
N VAL A 31 33.40 10.29 -16.93
CA VAL A 31 34.69 9.63 -16.66
C VAL A 31 34.48 8.65 -15.50
N PRO A 32 35.00 7.41 -15.59
CA PRO A 32 34.96 6.47 -14.47
C PRO A 32 35.60 7.08 -13.22
N SER A 33 34.89 7.00 -12.10
CA SER A 33 35.26 7.60 -10.81
C SER A 33 36.49 6.97 -10.15
N GLY A 34 36.88 5.76 -10.56
CA GLY A 34 37.91 4.96 -9.88
C GLY A 34 37.44 4.30 -8.58
N LEU A 35 36.20 4.54 -8.14
CA LEU A 35 35.62 3.94 -6.95
C LEU A 35 35.31 2.44 -7.16
N THR A 36 35.20 1.72 -6.04
CA THR A 36 34.72 0.33 -6.02
C THR A 36 33.20 0.27 -6.20
N GLY A 37 32.67 -0.89 -6.60
CA GLY A 37 31.22 -1.09 -6.75
C GLY A 37 30.42 -0.86 -5.47
N GLU A 38 31.01 -1.19 -4.30
CA GLU A 38 30.39 -0.93 -3.00
C GLU A 38 30.28 0.58 -2.73
N GLN A 39 31.38 1.32 -2.86
CA GLN A 39 31.39 2.77 -2.67
C GLN A 39 30.42 3.47 -3.64
N LEU A 40 30.42 3.06 -4.90
CA LEU A 40 29.46 3.55 -5.90
C LEU A 40 28.02 3.26 -5.51
N SER A 41 27.73 2.05 -5.00
CA SER A 41 26.39 1.71 -4.54
C SER A 41 25.96 2.56 -3.34
N GLN A 42 26.85 2.84 -2.40
CA GLN A 42 26.56 3.68 -1.24
C GLN A 42 26.39 5.15 -1.62
N GLN A 43 27.01 5.60 -2.72
CA GLN A 43 26.84 6.95 -3.25
C GLN A 43 25.54 7.11 -4.04
N HIS A 44 25.21 6.14 -4.90
CA HIS A 44 24.12 6.28 -5.86
C HIS A 44 22.82 5.59 -5.44
N CYS A 45 22.87 4.45 -4.75
CA CYS A 45 21.65 3.72 -4.38
C CYS A 45 20.93 4.32 -3.17
N VAL A 46 21.50 5.34 -2.51
CA VAL A 46 20.89 6.02 -1.35
C VAL A 46 20.22 7.34 -1.71
N SER A 47 20.37 7.81 -2.95
CA SER A 47 19.85 9.12 -3.37
C SER A 47 18.33 9.15 -3.43
N CYS A 48 17.70 8.01 -3.69
CA CYS A 48 16.25 7.91 -3.88
C CYS A 48 15.53 7.18 -2.75
N HIS A 49 16.16 6.15 -2.17
CA HIS A 49 15.56 5.29 -1.14
C HIS A 49 16.61 4.84 -0.11
N ALA A 50 16.20 4.10 0.92
CA ALA A 50 17.17 3.50 1.85
C ALA A 50 18.15 2.56 1.13
N TYR A 51 19.37 2.45 1.66
CA TYR A 51 20.42 1.60 1.05
C TYR A 51 19.97 0.13 0.99
N PRO A 52 19.89 -0.48 -0.20
CA PRO A 52 19.48 -1.87 -0.30
C PRO A 52 20.71 -2.77 -0.20
N SER A 53 20.90 -3.48 0.92
CA SER A 53 22.02 -4.41 1.06
C SER A 53 21.92 -5.58 0.06
N PRO A 54 23.02 -6.09 -0.52
CA PRO A 54 23.00 -7.25 -1.41
C PRO A 54 22.33 -8.49 -0.80
N ASN A 55 22.31 -8.60 0.53
CA ASN A 55 21.72 -9.75 1.22
C ASN A 55 20.18 -9.73 1.27
N LEU A 56 19.50 -8.71 0.74
CA LEU A 56 18.04 -8.60 0.82
C LEU A 56 17.33 -9.71 0.03
N VAL A 57 17.85 -10.02 -1.15
CA VAL A 57 17.32 -11.06 -2.05
C VAL A 57 18.46 -11.79 -2.76
N GLU A 58 18.12 -12.87 -3.44
CA GLU A 58 19.03 -13.73 -4.16
C GLU A 58 19.68 -13.02 -5.37
N LYS A 59 20.87 -13.50 -5.71
CA LYS A 59 21.66 -13.07 -6.86
C LYS A 59 20.88 -13.03 -8.17
N GLU A 60 19.99 -13.99 -8.39
CA GLU A 60 19.15 -14.04 -9.59
C GLU A 60 18.21 -12.83 -9.67
N TRP A 61 17.55 -12.47 -8.57
CA TRP A 61 16.62 -11.34 -8.52
C TRP A 61 17.32 -10.00 -8.64
N TRP A 62 18.52 -9.88 -8.07
CA TRP A 62 19.38 -8.72 -8.33
C TRP A 62 19.70 -8.57 -9.82
N ALA A 63 20.18 -9.64 -10.46
CA ALA A 63 20.64 -9.61 -11.86
C ALA A 63 19.49 -9.41 -12.86
N LYS A 64 18.35 -10.07 -12.66
CA LYS A 64 17.26 -10.13 -13.64
C LYS A 64 16.08 -9.22 -13.33
N GLY A 65 15.90 -8.81 -12.08
CA GLY A 65 14.76 -8.01 -11.63
C GLY A 65 15.15 -6.60 -11.20
N ILE A 66 15.93 -6.49 -10.12
CA ILE A 66 16.16 -5.21 -9.42
C ILE A 66 17.10 -4.30 -10.21
N LEU A 67 18.30 -4.76 -10.59
CA LEU A 67 19.29 -3.92 -11.28
C LEU A 67 18.81 -3.43 -12.65
N PRO A 68 18.10 -4.23 -13.47
CA PRO A 68 17.50 -3.73 -14.71
C PRO A 68 16.49 -2.60 -14.49
N LYS A 69 15.60 -2.71 -13.48
CA LYS A 69 14.66 -1.63 -13.13
C LYS A 69 15.40 -0.39 -12.61
N MET A 70 16.43 -0.57 -11.78
CA MET A 70 17.25 0.53 -11.27
C MET A 70 18.03 1.23 -12.39
N ALA A 71 18.51 0.47 -13.40
CA ALA A 71 19.19 1.02 -14.56
C ALA A 71 18.31 2.05 -15.30
N LEU A 72 17.01 1.77 -15.45
CA LEU A 72 16.06 2.72 -16.06
C LEU A 72 16.01 4.04 -15.30
N ARG A 73 15.94 3.99 -13.96
CA ARG A 73 15.88 5.16 -13.07
C ARG A 73 17.16 6.01 -13.08
N LEU A 74 18.29 5.41 -13.48
CA LEU A 74 19.59 6.08 -13.56
C LEU A 74 19.99 6.44 -15.01
N GLY A 75 19.09 6.30 -15.98
CA GLY A 75 19.41 6.52 -17.40
C GLY A 75 20.44 5.54 -17.97
N MET A 76 20.69 4.42 -17.29
CA MET A 76 21.61 3.35 -17.68
C MET A 76 20.90 2.21 -18.42
N GLY A 77 19.56 2.18 -18.40
CA GLY A 77 18.74 1.10 -18.93
C GLY A 77 18.12 1.41 -20.31
N ASN A 78 17.50 0.40 -20.92
CA ASN A 78 16.77 0.55 -22.19
C ASN A 78 15.38 1.16 -21.96
N LYS A 79 15.32 2.49 -21.82
CA LYS A 79 14.06 3.25 -21.66
C LYS A 79 13.06 2.95 -22.77
N MET A 80 13.48 2.96 -24.03
CA MET A 80 12.56 2.72 -25.15
C MET A 80 11.96 1.32 -25.10
N GLY A 81 12.77 0.29 -24.80
CA GLY A 81 12.28 -1.08 -24.64
C GLY A 81 11.28 -1.24 -23.50
N TYR A 82 11.44 -0.49 -22.40
CA TYR A 82 10.44 -0.45 -21.33
C TYR A 82 9.13 0.20 -21.82
N LEU A 83 9.21 1.39 -22.41
CA LEU A 83 8.04 2.15 -22.84
C LEU A 83 7.22 1.44 -23.93
N THR A 84 7.85 0.61 -24.77
CA THR A 84 7.13 -0.20 -25.78
C THR A 84 6.38 -1.40 -25.20
N ASN A 85 6.58 -1.75 -23.92
CA ASN A 85 5.92 -2.88 -23.26
C ASN A 85 4.69 -2.49 -22.44
N ILE A 86 4.39 -1.19 -22.34
CA ILE A 86 3.21 -0.66 -21.66
C ILE A 86 2.22 -0.08 -22.69
N SER A 87 0.98 0.22 -22.27
CA SER A 87 0.00 0.81 -23.17
C SER A 87 0.43 2.22 -23.60
N TYR A 88 -0.10 2.71 -24.72
CA TYR A 88 0.22 4.05 -25.21
C TYR A 88 -0.18 5.14 -24.20
N GLU A 89 -1.35 5.00 -23.59
CA GLU A 89 -1.86 5.92 -22.56
C GLU A 89 -0.94 5.93 -21.35
N ASP A 90 -0.53 4.75 -20.88
CA ASP A 90 0.38 4.61 -19.75
C ASP A 90 1.78 5.17 -20.05
N MET A 91 2.26 4.95 -21.27
CA MET A 91 3.51 5.53 -21.78
C MET A 91 3.48 7.06 -21.73
N MET A 92 2.35 7.69 -22.07
CA MET A 92 2.22 9.15 -21.99
C MET A 92 2.32 9.65 -20.56
N GLU A 93 1.64 9.00 -19.62
CA GLU A 93 1.69 9.35 -18.20
C GLU A 93 3.12 9.27 -17.64
N VAL A 94 3.79 8.14 -17.86
CA VAL A 94 5.17 7.90 -17.43
C VAL A 94 6.17 8.86 -18.10
N SER A 95 5.96 9.18 -19.38
CA SER A 95 6.83 10.09 -20.13
C SER A 95 6.73 11.53 -19.64
N VAL A 96 5.52 12.00 -19.34
CA VAL A 96 5.28 13.35 -18.78
C VAL A 96 5.87 13.48 -17.39
N ALA A 97 5.80 12.42 -16.58
CA ALA A 97 6.37 12.41 -15.24
C ALA A 97 7.91 12.46 -15.22
N ASN A 98 8.57 12.24 -16.36
CA ASN A 98 10.03 12.32 -16.54
C ASN A 98 10.84 11.52 -15.51
N ILE A 99 10.34 10.34 -15.16
CA ILE A 99 10.91 9.51 -14.09
C ILE A 99 12.08 8.62 -14.53
N TYR A 100 12.26 8.49 -15.85
CA TYR A 100 13.33 7.73 -16.49
C TYR A 100 14.19 8.71 -17.31
N PRO A 101 15.38 9.09 -16.80
CA PRO A 101 16.25 10.07 -17.46
C PRO A 101 16.73 9.59 -18.83
N ASP A 102 16.91 10.54 -19.77
CA ASP A 102 17.48 10.25 -21.10
C ASP A 102 19.01 10.20 -21.11
N ALA A 103 19.65 10.80 -20.09
CA ALA A 103 21.09 10.83 -19.93
C ALA A 103 21.52 9.90 -18.78
N PRO A 104 22.65 9.19 -18.92
CA PRO A 104 23.18 8.32 -17.87
C PRO A 104 23.60 9.14 -16.64
N ALA A 105 23.33 8.63 -15.45
CA ALA A 105 23.75 9.25 -14.19
C ALA A 105 25.23 8.99 -13.84
N MET A 106 25.88 8.02 -14.48
CA MET A 106 27.26 7.63 -14.24
C MET A 106 27.91 6.99 -15.47
N ALA A 107 29.24 6.82 -15.43
CA ALA A 107 29.97 6.09 -16.47
C ALA A 107 29.50 4.62 -16.56
N PRO A 108 29.35 4.03 -17.76
CA PRO A 108 28.96 2.62 -17.91
C PRO A 108 29.86 1.63 -17.15
N GLU A 109 31.15 1.93 -17.03
CA GLU A 109 32.12 1.14 -16.29
C GLU A 109 31.82 1.12 -14.79
N ASP A 110 31.37 2.25 -14.23
CA ASP A 110 31.00 2.36 -12.82
C ASP A 110 29.67 1.66 -12.55
N TRP A 111 28.69 1.79 -13.45
CA TRP A 111 27.46 0.99 -13.37
C TRP A 111 27.74 -0.51 -13.36
N LYS A 112 28.65 -0.97 -14.24
CA LYS A 112 29.07 -2.37 -14.27
C LYS A 112 29.68 -2.81 -12.93
N LYS A 113 30.49 -1.98 -12.26
CA LYS A 113 31.03 -2.31 -10.93
C LYS A 113 29.93 -2.45 -9.88
N ILE A 114 28.89 -1.62 -9.92
CA ILE A 114 27.72 -1.75 -9.03
C ILE A 114 27.04 -3.11 -9.28
N VAL A 115 26.75 -3.42 -10.55
CA VAL A 115 26.12 -4.70 -10.94
C VAL A 115 26.95 -5.88 -10.44
N ASP A 116 28.26 -5.87 -10.72
CA ASP A 116 29.18 -6.94 -10.31
C ASP A 116 29.25 -7.07 -8.78
N PHE A 117 29.22 -5.95 -8.04
CA PHE A 117 29.18 -5.96 -6.57
C PHE A 117 27.93 -6.65 -6.03
N TYR A 118 26.74 -6.28 -6.48
CA TYR A 118 25.49 -6.89 -6.02
C TYR A 118 25.42 -8.37 -6.40
N VAL A 119 25.71 -8.70 -7.65
CA VAL A 119 25.67 -10.08 -8.15
C VAL A 119 26.72 -10.95 -7.44
N LYS A 120 27.89 -10.40 -7.09
CA LYS A 120 28.92 -11.15 -6.34
C LYS A 120 28.53 -11.41 -4.89
N ASN A 121 27.93 -10.43 -4.20
CA ASN A 121 27.72 -10.47 -2.76
C ASN A 121 26.30 -10.90 -2.32
N ALA A 122 25.36 -10.99 -3.25
CA ALA A 122 24.03 -11.52 -2.98
C ALA A 122 24.05 -13.04 -2.76
N PRO A 123 23.20 -13.58 -1.87
CA PRO A 123 23.11 -15.01 -1.63
C PRO A 123 22.54 -15.77 -2.83
N GLU A 124 22.85 -17.07 -2.94
CA GLU A 124 22.28 -17.92 -3.99
C GLU A 124 20.85 -18.38 -3.70
N LYS A 125 20.49 -18.45 -2.41
CA LYS A 125 19.19 -18.91 -1.91
C LYS A 125 18.65 -17.89 -0.89
N PRO A 126 17.33 -17.83 -0.68
CA PRO A 126 16.77 -16.95 0.33
C PRO A 126 17.33 -17.31 1.70
N ILE A 127 17.72 -16.28 2.45
CA ILE A 127 18.16 -16.45 3.84
C ILE A 127 16.91 -16.80 4.67
N PRO A 128 16.97 -17.83 5.55
CA PRO A 128 15.82 -18.22 6.37
C PRO A 128 15.36 -17.09 7.31
N GLN A 129 14.06 -17.11 7.65
CA GLN A 129 13.52 -16.32 8.75
C GLN A 129 14.16 -16.74 10.09
N VAL A 130 14.16 -15.81 11.06
CA VAL A 130 14.55 -16.12 12.44
C VAL A 130 13.60 -17.16 13.06
N SER A 131 14.07 -17.87 14.08
CA SER A 131 13.22 -18.80 14.84
C SER A 131 12.04 -18.04 15.47
N LYS A 132 10.88 -18.68 15.49
CA LYS A 132 9.61 -18.13 15.98
C LYS A 132 8.86 -19.18 16.80
N VAL A 133 8.01 -18.70 17.69
CA VAL A 133 7.04 -19.56 18.40
C VAL A 133 6.11 -20.16 17.35
N LYS A 134 5.87 -21.47 17.42
CA LYS A 134 4.95 -22.13 16.50
C LYS A 134 3.52 -21.80 16.87
N ALA A 135 2.70 -21.47 15.88
CA ALA A 135 1.28 -21.26 16.08
C ALA A 135 0.59 -22.55 16.55
N THR A 136 -0.32 -22.41 17.52
CA THR A 136 -1.18 -23.51 18.00
C THR A 136 -2.57 -23.44 17.36
N GLN A 137 -3.27 -24.57 17.30
CA GLN A 137 -4.62 -24.59 16.74
C GLN A 137 -5.60 -23.93 17.72
N LEU A 138 -6.47 -23.06 17.20
CA LEU A 138 -7.58 -22.45 17.92
C LEU A 138 -8.90 -22.91 17.32
N SER A 139 -9.78 -23.48 18.13
CA SER A 139 -11.08 -24.03 17.71
C SER A 139 -12.30 -23.22 18.18
N ASP A 140 -12.16 -22.45 19.26
CA ASP A 140 -13.31 -22.02 20.04
C ASP A 140 -13.56 -20.51 20.10
N LEU A 141 -12.76 -19.70 19.40
CA LEU A 141 -12.97 -18.25 19.38
C LEU A 141 -14.01 -17.79 18.35
N PHE A 142 -14.02 -18.40 17.15
CA PHE A 142 -14.88 -17.96 16.05
C PHE A 142 -15.80 -19.07 15.54
N ASP A 143 -17.04 -18.72 15.19
CA ASP A 143 -17.90 -19.50 14.30
C ASP A 143 -17.63 -19.10 12.84
N ILE A 144 -17.31 -20.07 11.99
CA ILE A 144 -16.82 -19.80 10.64
C ILE A 144 -17.93 -20.05 9.63
N GLN A 145 -18.30 -18.99 8.92
CA GLN A 145 -19.31 -19.01 7.88
C GLN A 145 -18.69 -18.55 6.56
N THR A 146 -19.25 -19.00 5.43
CA THR A 146 -18.74 -18.65 4.10
C THR A 146 -19.85 -18.14 3.21
N LEU A 147 -19.57 -17.13 2.41
CA LEU A 147 -20.52 -16.72 1.36
C LEU A 147 -20.55 -17.81 0.29
N GLU A 148 -21.72 -18.42 0.11
CA GLU A 148 -21.89 -19.46 -0.90
C GLU A 148 -21.83 -18.86 -2.30
N ASN A 149 -20.84 -19.31 -3.07
CA ASN A 149 -20.71 -18.96 -4.47
C ASN A 149 -21.52 -19.93 -5.32
N THR A 150 -22.81 -19.63 -5.53
CA THR A 150 -23.72 -20.47 -6.31
C THR A 150 -23.34 -20.60 -7.79
N ASN A 151 -22.53 -19.67 -8.29
CA ASN A 151 -22.19 -19.56 -9.71
C ASN A 151 -20.78 -20.09 -10.05
N ASN A 152 -20.07 -20.67 -9.07
CA ASN A 152 -18.69 -21.17 -9.24
C ASN A 152 -17.71 -20.12 -9.78
N GLU A 153 -17.96 -18.84 -9.52
CA GLU A 153 -17.14 -17.74 -10.01
C GLU A 153 -15.75 -17.74 -9.33
N PRO A 154 -14.67 -17.24 -9.98
CA PRO A 154 -13.35 -17.19 -9.36
C PRO A 154 -13.34 -16.35 -8.07
N SER A 155 -12.58 -16.79 -7.06
CA SER A 155 -12.35 -16.02 -5.84
C SER A 155 -11.34 -14.90 -6.10
N LEU A 156 -11.83 -13.77 -6.59
CA LEU A 156 -11.01 -12.58 -6.86
C LEU A 156 -11.53 -11.38 -6.07
N VAL A 157 -11.67 -11.55 -4.75
CA VAL A 157 -12.24 -10.53 -3.86
C VAL A 157 -11.29 -9.35 -3.77
N THR A 158 -11.77 -8.14 -4.07
CA THR A 158 -10.99 -6.89 -4.01
C THR A 158 -11.32 -6.02 -2.81
N MET A 159 -12.46 -6.28 -2.16
CA MET A 159 -12.92 -5.55 -0.98
C MET A 159 -13.87 -6.42 -0.17
N VAL A 160 -13.71 -6.40 1.15
CA VAL A 160 -14.71 -6.77 2.15
C VAL A 160 -14.83 -5.60 3.11
N LYS A 161 -16.05 -5.23 3.53
CA LYS A 161 -16.27 -4.13 4.46
C LYS A 161 -17.45 -4.39 5.40
N ILE A 162 -17.25 -4.20 6.70
CA ILE A 162 -18.31 -4.08 7.70
C ILE A 162 -18.43 -2.59 8.03
N LEU A 163 -19.52 -1.96 7.63
CA LEU A 163 -19.73 -0.54 7.90
C LEU A 163 -20.32 -0.33 9.30
N PRO A 164 -19.83 0.65 10.08
CA PRO A 164 -20.35 0.93 11.41
C PRO A 164 -21.87 1.15 11.40
N ASN A 165 -22.54 0.63 12.43
CA ASN A 165 -23.99 0.73 12.63
C ASN A 165 -24.86 0.00 11.60
N GLU A 166 -24.28 -0.74 10.66
CA GLU A 166 -25.02 -1.60 9.73
C GLU A 166 -24.83 -3.08 10.08
N GLN A 167 -25.93 -3.85 10.09
CA GLN A 167 -25.87 -5.32 10.15
C GLN A 167 -25.69 -5.88 8.73
N ALA A 168 -24.65 -5.42 8.03
CA ALA A 168 -24.41 -5.78 6.65
C ALA A 168 -22.93 -5.82 6.28
N LEU A 169 -22.61 -6.78 5.42
CA LEU A 169 -21.31 -6.98 4.81
C LEU A 169 -21.34 -6.52 3.35
N TYR A 170 -20.33 -5.75 2.95
CA TYR A 170 -20.13 -5.31 1.58
C TYR A 170 -18.96 -6.05 0.94
N VAL A 171 -19.15 -6.52 -0.30
CA VAL A 171 -18.14 -7.31 -1.02
C VAL A 171 -18.00 -6.80 -2.45
N ALA A 172 -16.76 -6.71 -2.93
CA ALA A 172 -16.47 -6.45 -4.34
C ALA A 172 -15.40 -7.41 -4.87
N HIS A 173 -15.41 -7.60 -6.18
CA HIS A 173 -14.54 -8.56 -6.87
C HIS A 173 -13.93 -7.95 -8.13
N ARG A 174 -12.73 -8.41 -8.48
CA ARG A 174 -12.14 -8.16 -9.79
C ARG A 174 -12.98 -8.83 -10.87
N GLY A 175 -13.32 -8.07 -11.91
CA GLY A 175 -14.04 -8.57 -13.10
C GLY A 175 -15.55 -8.68 -12.95
N ARG A 176 -16.12 -8.42 -11.76
CA ARG A 176 -17.58 -8.37 -11.57
C ARG A 176 -18.13 -6.94 -11.59
N ASN A 177 -17.31 -5.91 -11.36
CA ASN A 177 -17.67 -4.49 -11.44
C ASN A 177 -19.03 -4.18 -10.77
N ARG A 178 -19.15 -4.54 -9.49
CA ARG A 178 -20.32 -4.26 -8.66
C ARG A 178 -19.92 -4.26 -7.19
N VAL A 179 -20.73 -3.58 -6.37
CA VAL A 179 -20.70 -3.70 -4.91
C VAL A 179 -21.91 -4.54 -4.49
N GLU A 180 -21.64 -5.65 -3.81
CA GLU A 180 -22.66 -6.55 -3.28
C GLU A 180 -22.87 -6.24 -1.80
N LYS A 181 -24.13 -6.22 -1.35
CA LYS A 181 -24.52 -6.09 0.04
C LYS A 181 -25.15 -7.38 0.53
N TRP A 182 -24.67 -7.88 1.65
CA TRP A 182 -25.07 -9.12 2.30
C TRP A 182 -25.55 -8.82 3.71
N ASP A 183 -26.57 -9.53 4.19
CA ASP A 183 -27.03 -9.38 5.57
C ASP A 183 -26.17 -10.21 6.54
N LYS A 184 -26.47 -10.10 7.83
CA LYS A 184 -25.81 -10.86 8.90
C LYS A 184 -26.01 -12.39 8.86
N THR A 185 -26.93 -12.87 8.02
CA THR A 185 -27.15 -14.30 7.75
C THR A 185 -26.52 -14.75 6.43
N LEU A 186 -25.71 -13.87 5.83
CA LEU A 186 -24.98 -14.06 4.57
C LEU A 186 -25.90 -14.33 3.39
N GLN A 187 -27.10 -13.73 3.40
CA GLN A 187 -27.98 -13.65 2.24
C GLN A 187 -27.76 -12.33 1.50
N LYS A 188 -27.63 -12.40 0.17
CA LYS A 188 -27.43 -11.20 -0.66
C LYS A 188 -28.71 -10.34 -0.65
N ILE A 189 -28.59 -9.11 -0.14
CA ILE A 189 -29.67 -8.12 -0.07
C ILE A 189 -29.83 -7.40 -1.41
N SER A 190 -28.71 -6.92 -1.95
CA SER A 190 -28.70 -6.08 -3.15
C SER A 190 -27.31 -6.06 -3.80
N GLU A 191 -27.23 -5.63 -5.05
CA GLU A 191 -25.98 -5.28 -5.71
C GLU A 191 -26.15 -3.97 -6.49
N VAL A 192 -25.07 -3.20 -6.60
CA VAL A 192 -25.05 -1.98 -7.41
C VAL A 192 -23.90 -2.06 -8.42
N PRO A 193 -24.17 -1.89 -9.73
CA PRO A 193 -23.14 -1.90 -10.76
C PRO A 193 -22.15 -0.74 -10.60
N THR A 194 -20.88 -1.04 -10.88
CA THR A 194 -19.80 -0.06 -11.02
C THR A 194 -19.14 -0.20 -12.38
N GLU A 195 -18.27 0.74 -12.75
CA GLU A 195 -17.56 0.67 -14.05
C GLU A 195 -16.22 -0.07 -13.95
N SER A 196 -15.69 -0.23 -12.74
CA SER A 196 -14.43 -0.94 -12.46
C SER A 196 -14.46 -1.63 -11.09
N PRO A 197 -13.50 -2.52 -10.78
CA PRO A 197 -13.45 -3.18 -9.49
C PRO A 197 -13.27 -2.18 -8.34
N VAL A 198 -14.05 -2.37 -7.29
CA VAL A 198 -14.04 -1.51 -6.10
C VAL A 198 -12.97 -1.98 -5.13
N SER A 199 -12.16 -1.04 -4.63
CA SER A 199 -11.11 -1.25 -3.64
C SER A 199 -11.56 -0.94 -2.22
N ASP A 200 -12.45 0.06 -2.05
CA ASP A 200 -12.93 0.46 -0.73
C ASP A 200 -14.29 1.16 -0.81
N VAL A 201 -15.00 1.18 0.33
CA VAL A 201 -16.27 1.89 0.51
C VAL A 201 -16.29 2.62 1.84
N VAL A 202 -16.87 3.83 1.82
CA VAL A 202 -17.15 4.62 3.02
C VAL A 202 -18.59 5.13 2.97
N LYS A 203 -19.14 5.51 4.12
CA LYS A 203 -20.54 5.91 4.20
C LYS A 203 -20.74 7.07 5.17
N THR A 204 -21.47 8.08 4.71
CA THR A 204 -22.09 9.11 5.55
C THR A 204 -23.54 8.69 5.86
N PRO A 205 -24.23 9.33 6.82
CA PRO A 205 -25.64 9.01 7.10
C PRO A 205 -26.55 9.01 5.86
N ASN A 206 -26.22 9.83 4.86
CA ASN A 206 -27.04 10.04 3.67
C ASN A 206 -26.56 9.29 2.42
N ASN A 207 -25.24 9.03 2.29
CA ASN A 207 -24.65 8.50 1.06
C ASN A 207 -23.59 7.44 1.35
N MET A 208 -23.63 6.33 0.61
CA MET A 208 -22.53 5.38 0.52
C MET A 208 -21.68 5.75 -0.70
N MET A 209 -20.36 5.66 -0.57
CA MET A 209 -19.42 5.90 -1.65
C MET A 209 -18.59 4.65 -1.92
N ALA A 210 -18.26 4.41 -3.18
CA ALA A 210 -17.40 3.32 -3.60
C ALA A 210 -16.25 3.82 -4.47
N LEU A 211 -15.05 3.40 -4.10
CA LEU A 211 -13.80 3.77 -4.76
C LEU A 211 -13.44 2.69 -5.79
N GLY A 212 -13.49 3.05 -7.07
CA GLY A 212 -13.15 2.18 -8.19
C GLY A 212 -11.72 2.36 -8.67
N MET A 213 -10.98 1.26 -8.81
CA MET A 213 -9.56 1.27 -9.21
C MET A 213 -9.32 1.68 -10.67
N GLY A 214 -10.33 1.58 -11.54
CA GLY A 214 -10.11 1.61 -12.99
C GLY A 214 -9.44 0.32 -13.45
N ILE A 215 -8.13 0.34 -13.64
CA ILE A 215 -7.32 -0.84 -13.97
C ILE A 215 -6.58 -1.31 -12.71
N MET A 216 -6.83 -2.56 -12.31
CA MET A 216 -6.21 -3.14 -11.10
C MET A 216 -4.74 -3.53 -11.31
N ASP A 217 -4.37 -4.00 -12.51
CA ASP A 217 -2.98 -4.39 -12.83
C ASP A 217 -2.05 -3.15 -12.83
N PRO A 218 -0.72 -3.32 -12.68
CA PRO A 218 0.20 -2.18 -12.62
C PRO A 218 0.08 -1.25 -13.83
N ASN A 219 -0.30 0.00 -13.58
CA ASN A 219 -0.40 1.10 -14.54
C ASN A 219 -0.52 2.43 -13.78
N ASP A 220 -0.28 3.52 -14.49
CA ASP A 220 -0.36 4.90 -14.02
C ASP A 220 -1.55 5.66 -14.62
N GLN A 221 -2.41 5.03 -15.41
CA GLN A 221 -3.56 5.70 -16.01
C GLN A 221 -4.54 6.21 -14.95
N ALA A 222 -5.05 7.43 -15.15
CA ALA A 222 -6.01 8.08 -14.28
C ALA A 222 -7.46 7.63 -14.60
N LEU A 223 -7.76 6.34 -14.46
CA LEU A 223 -9.08 5.75 -14.79
C LEU A 223 -9.94 5.45 -13.56
N GLY A 224 -9.40 5.60 -12.36
CA GLY A 224 -10.12 5.42 -11.11
C GLY A 224 -11.15 6.52 -10.87
N LYS A 225 -12.19 6.16 -10.11
CA LYS A 225 -13.33 7.05 -9.82
C LYS A 225 -13.84 6.82 -8.40
N LEU A 226 -14.44 7.84 -7.82
CA LEU A 226 -15.29 7.72 -6.64
C LEU A 226 -16.75 7.88 -7.07
N TRP A 227 -17.60 6.93 -6.71
CA TRP A 227 -19.04 7.00 -6.97
C TRP A 227 -19.83 7.15 -5.69
N SER A 228 -20.91 7.92 -5.73
CA SER A 228 -22.03 7.74 -4.80
C SER A 228 -22.85 6.54 -5.25
N ILE A 229 -23.22 5.67 -4.31
CA ILE A 229 -24.06 4.50 -4.52
C ILE A 229 -25.39 4.72 -3.80
N ALA A 230 -26.48 4.83 -4.58
CA ALA A 230 -27.82 4.98 -4.05
C ALA A 230 -28.87 4.38 -5.00
N LYS A 231 -29.93 3.79 -4.43
CA LYS A 231 -31.14 3.37 -5.18
C LYS A 231 -30.85 2.49 -6.42
N GLY A 232 -29.85 1.63 -6.37
CA GLY A 232 -29.51 0.69 -7.45
C GLY A 232 -28.68 1.28 -8.59
N SER A 233 -28.23 2.53 -8.49
CA SER A 233 -27.33 3.16 -9.45
C SER A 233 -26.11 3.79 -8.77
N SER A 234 -25.09 4.06 -9.59
CA SER A 234 -23.89 4.80 -9.20
C SER A 234 -23.81 6.14 -9.94
N GLN A 235 -23.40 7.18 -9.23
CA GLN A 235 -23.14 8.52 -9.79
C GLN A 235 -21.70 8.93 -9.47
N THR A 236 -20.94 9.34 -10.47
CA THR A 236 -19.56 9.81 -10.29
C THR A 236 -19.51 11.09 -9.47
N LEU A 237 -18.65 11.08 -8.45
CA LEU A 237 -18.34 12.23 -7.59
C LEU A 237 -16.95 12.78 -7.90
N VAL A 238 -15.97 11.87 -8.05
CA VAL A 238 -14.59 12.19 -8.40
C VAL A 238 -14.16 11.28 -9.55
N GLU A 239 -13.40 11.84 -10.49
CA GLU A 239 -12.81 11.12 -11.62
C GLU A 239 -11.31 11.39 -11.71
N LYS A 240 -10.64 10.66 -12.61
CA LYS A 240 -9.21 10.82 -12.91
C LYS A 240 -8.29 10.49 -11.73
N LEU A 241 -8.64 9.44 -10.99
CA LEU A 241 -7.80 8.89 -9.92
C LEU A 241 -6.86 7.82 -10.48
N ARG A 242 -5.61 7.78 -10.01
CA ARG A 242 -4.59 6.81 -10.43
C ARG A 242 -4.62 5.58 -9.54
N ARG A 243 -5.32 4.54 -9.99
CA ARG A 243 -5.47 3.26 -9.28
C ARG A 243 -5.72 3.44 -7.77
N PRO A 244 -6.82 4.10 -7.38
CA PRO A 244 -7.11 4.40 -5.99
C PRO A 244 -7.45 3.15 -5.19
N VAL A 245 -6.90 3.02 -3.99
CA VAL A 245 -6.91 1.77 -3.21
C VAL A 245 -7.54 1.88 -1.82
N GLU A 246 -7.64 3.09 -1.27
CA GLU A 246 -8.29 3.32 0.03
C GLU A 246 -8.86 4.74 0.07
N ILE A 247 -9.97 4.91 0.78
CA ILE A 247 -10.57 6.22 1.09
C ILE A 247 -10.84 6.32 2.60
N SER A 248 -10.35 7.40 3.21
CA SER A 248 -10.57 7.73 4.61
C SER A 248 -11.41 8.99 4.73
N MET A 249 -12.26 9.07 5.77
CA MET A 249 -13.08 10.24 6.05
C MET A 249 -12.66 10.86 7.39
N GLY A 250 -12.58 12.19 7.44
CA GLY A 250 -12.26 12.94 8.64
C GLY A 250 -12.34 14.44 8.40
N ASP A 251 -12.51 15.24 9.45
CA ASP A 251 -12.62 16.70 9.35
C ASP A 251 -11.23 17.35 9.31
N LEU A 252 -10.57 17.29 8.15
CA LEU A 252 -9.15 17.67 7.99
C LEU A 252 -8.90 19.18 8.14
N ASP A 253 -9.91 20.03 7.90
CA ASP A 253 -9.83 21.48 8.10
C ASP A 253 -10.65 22.03 9.28
N ALA A 254 -11.12 21.15 10.17
CA ALA A 254 -11.83 21.50 11.41
C ALA A 254 -13.10 22.34 11.18
N ASN A 255 -13.81 22.11 10.07
CA ASN A 255 -15.04 22.81 9.70
C ASN A 255 -16.33 22.12 10.18
N GLY A 256 -16.21 20.94 10.80
CA GLY A 256 -17.32 20.13 11.32
C GLY A 256 -17.98 19.19 10.30
N ALA A 257 -17.51 19.15 9.05
CA ALA A 257 -17.97 18.25 8.00
C ALA A 257 -16.86 17.25 7.62
N PRO A 258 -17.21 16.01 7.22
CA PRO A 258 -16.20 15.05 6.80
C PRO A 258 -15.62 15.46 5.44
N ASP A 259 -14.31 15.54 5.40
CA ASP A 259 -13.52 15.56 4.17
C ASP A 259 -13.12 14.13 3.76
N TYR A 260 -12.57 13.99 2.56
CA TYR A 260 -12.18 12.72 1.97
C TYR A 260 -10.71 12.70 1.60
N LEU A 261 -10.00 11.70 2.10
CA LEU A 261 -8.61 11.43 1.80
C LEU A 261 -8.50 10.17 0.95
N ILE A 262 -7.95 10.27 -0.26
CA ILE A 262 -7.87 9.15 -1.20
C ILE A 262 -6.40 8.77 -1.41
N CYS A 263 -6.09 7.49 -1.19
CA CYS A 263 -4.81 6.89 -1.51
C CYS A 263 -4.81 6.41 -2.97
N GLU A 264 -4.01 7.07 -3.82
CA GLU A 264 -3.82 6.73 -5.23
C GLU A 264 -2.51 5.98 -5.40
N PHE A 265 -2.60 4.65 -5.53
CA PHE A 265 -1.42 3.78 -5.53
C PHE A 265 -0.54 4.01 -6.76
N GLY A 266 -1.13 4.25 -7.94
CA GLY A 266 -0.37 4.42 -9.18
C GLY A 266 0.41 3.16 -9.59
N ASN A 267 1.54 3.29 -10.26
CA ASN A 267 2.54 2.24 -10.43
C ASN A 267 3.95 2.84 -10.34
N ASP A 268 4.21 3.83 -11.19
CA ASP A 268 5.41 4.65 -11.12
C ASP A 268 5.11 6.08 -10.61
N ILE A 269 3.85 6.52 -10.67
CA ILE A 269 3.33 7.79 -10.16
C ILE A 269 2.02 7.60 -9.38
N GLY A 270 2.02 7.99 -8.11
CA GLY A 270 0.85 7.95 -7.22
C GLY A 270 0.71 9.25 -6.44
N LYS A 271 -0.34 9.33 -5.61
CA LYS A 271 -0.59 10.51 -4.78
C LYS A 271 -1.49 10.23 -3.59
N LEU A 272 -1.44 11.15 -2.63
CA LEU A 272 -2.41 11.25 -1.55
C LEU A 272 -3.22 12.53 -1.78
N THR A 273 -4.52 12.40 -2.03
CA THR A 273 -5.38 13.54 -2.40
C THR A 273 -6.44 13.82 -1.36
N TRP A 274 -6.63 15.10 -1.03
CA TRP A 274 -7.64 15.58 -0.11
C TRP A 274 -8.73 16.34 -0.87
N TYR A 275 -9.97 15.90 -0.70
CA TYR A 275 -11.19 16.52 -1.21
C TYR A 275 -12.04 17.02 -0.04
N ASP A 276 -12.69 18.16 -0.23
CA ASP A 276 -13.65 18.68 0.76
C ASP A 276 -14.97 17.89 0.77
N GLN A 277 -15.87 18.24 1.69
CA GLN A 277 -17.20 17.62 1.81
C GLN A 277 -18.06 17.65 0.52
N ASN A 278 -17.72 18.51 -0.45
CA ASN A 278 -18.39 18.64 -1.75
C ASN A 278 -17.61 17.96 -2.89
N PHE A 279 -16.59 17.16 -2.57
CA PHE A 279 -15.72 16.46 -3.52
C PHE A 279 -14.89 17.40 -4.41
N LYS A 280 -14.62 18.63 -3.95
CA LYS A 280 -13.67 19.52 -4.62
C LYS A 280 -12.26 19.24 -4.10
N LEU A 281 -11.32 19.05 -5.02
CA LEU A 281 -9.91 18.85 -4.66
C LEU A 281 -9.38 20.07 -3.91
N LYS A 282 -8.92 19.85 -2.68
CA LYS A 282 -8.29 20.86 -1.81
C LYS A 282 -6.78 20.84 -1.98
N LYS A 283 -6.16 19.65 -1.95
CA LYS A 283 -4.71 19.49 -2.03
C LYS A 283 -4.31 18.11 -2.54
N GLU A 284 -3.24 18.07 -3.34
CA GLU A 284 -2.43 16.86 -3.53
C GLU A 284 -1.32 16.90 -2.47
N ILE A 285 -1.49 16.15 -1.38
CA ILE A 285 -0.65 16.28 -0.18
C ILE A 285 0.72 15.63 -0.42
N LEU A 286 0.72 14.42 -1.00
CA LEU A 286 1.92 13.69 -1.40
C LEU A 286 1.82 13.26 -2.86
N ASN A 287 2.97 13.19 -3.54
CA ASN A 287 3.08 12.81 -4.95
C ASN A 287 4.12 11.70 -5.13
N PHE A 288 3.88 10.54 -4.50
CA PHE A 288 4.74 9.37 -4.58
C PHE A 288 3.94 8.15 -5.05
N ALA A 289 4.57 7.21 -5.75
CA ALA A 289 3.95 5.93 -6.06
C ALA A 289 3.76 5.06 -4.79
N GLY A 290 2.79 4.16 -4.84
CA GLY A 290 2.53 3.19 -3.78
C GLY A 290 1.95 3.79 -2.51
N ILE A 291 1.23 4.92 -2.58
CA ILE A 291 0.41 5.38 -1.45
C ILE A 291 -0.71 4.37 -1.26
N ARG A 292 -0.57 3.53 -0.23
CA ARG A 292 -1.38 2.32 -0.08
C ARG A 292 -2.52 2.49 0.89
N ASN A 293 -2.23 3.04 2.08
CA ASN A 293 -3.23 3.20 3.11
C ASN A 293 -2.91 4.39 4.03
N ALA A 294 -3.93 5.08 4.52
CA ALA A 294 -3.81 6.28 5.34
C ALA A 294 -4.88 6.38 6.45
N THR A 295 -4.44 6.65 7.67
CA THR A 295 -5.30 6.85 8.84
C THR A 295 -5.29 8.32 9.25
N ILE A 296 -6.47 8.88 9.52
CA ILE A 296 -6.63 10.22 10.08
C ILE A 296 -6.76 10.08 11.60
N THR A 297 -5.85 10.67 12.36
CA THR A 297 -5.84 10.60 13.83
C THR A 297 -5.03 11.76 14.42
N ASP A 298 -5.31 12.16 15.66
CA ASP A 298 -4.45 13.07 16.42
C ASP A 298 -3.28 12.27 17.01
N ILE A 299 -2.18 12.14 16.27
CA ILE A 299 -1.03 11.30 16.70
C ILE A 299 -0.03 12.06 17.56
N ASN A 300 -0.13 13.39 17.59
CA ASN A 300 0.79 14.27 18.31
C ASN A 300 0.17 14.88 19.59
N GLY A 301 -1.15 14.78 19.78
CA GLY A 301 -1.90 15.23 20.95
C GLY A 301 -2.30 16.71 20.94
N ASP A 302 -2.24 17.40 19.80
CA ASP A 302 -2.56 18.83 19.68
C ASP A 302 -4.04 19.11 19.34
N LYS A 303 -4.85 18.05 19.21
CA LYS A 303 -6.28 18.05 18.84
C LYS A 303 -6.57 18.43 17.39
N LEU A 304 -5.56 18.50 16.53
CA LEU A 304 -5.74 18.57 15.10
C LEU A 304 -5.60 17.16 14.50
N PRO A 305 -6.42 16.81 13.48
CA PRO A 305 -6.29 15.52 12.84
C PRO A 305 -5.06 15.51 11.93
N ASP A 306 -4.07 14.71 12.31
CA ASP A 306 -2.91 14.37 11.50
C ASP A 306 -3.24 13.21 10.54
N ILE A 307 -2.31 12.92 9.63
CA ILE A 307 -2.43 11.78 8.70
C ILE A 307 -1.23 10.86 8.85
N VAL A 308 -1.44 9.59 9.16
CA VAL A 308 -0.41 8.55 9.08
C VAL A 308 -0.59 7.80 7.76
N VAL A 309 0.43 7.76 6.92
CA VAL A 309 0.33 7.18 5.57
C VAL A 309 1.48 6.23 5.26
N LEU A 310 1.13 5.10 4.64
CA LEU A 310 2.08 4.11 4.16
C LEU A 310 2.39 4.30 2.68
N GLN A 311 3.69 4.43 2.38
CA GLN A 311 4.25 4.35 1.04
C GLN A 311 4.91 2.98 0.83
N THR A 312 4.46 2.23 -0.18
CA THR A 312 4.88 0.83 -0.43
C THR A 312 5.70 0.65 -1.70
N GLN A 313 5.93 1.70 -2.49
CA GLN A 313 6.75 1.64 -3.70
C GLN A 313 7.86 2.69 -3.70
N GLY A 314 9.01 2.30 -4.24
CA GLY A 314 10.20 3.15 -4.29
C GLY A 314 10.83 3.30 -2.91
N ASP A 315 10.59 4.44 -2.27
CA ASP A 315 11.14 4.77 -0.95
C ASP A 315 10.18 4.33 0.16
N GLU A 316 10.05 3.01 0.32
CA GLU A 316 9.12 2.38 1.26
C GLU A 316 9.28 2.98 2.68
N GLY A 317 8.17 3.37 3.28
CA GLY A 317 8.19 4.04 4.58
C GLY A 317 6.83 4.49 5.05
N ILE A 318 6.80 4.90 6.31
CA ILE A 318 5.62 5.47 6.96
C ILE A 318 5.88 6.93 7.27
N TRP A 319 4.93 7.75 6.87
CA TRP A 319 4.96 9.19 7.07
C TRP A 319 3.85 9.60 8.02
N VAL A 320 4.13 10.56 8.88
CA VAL A 320 3.14 11.35 9.59
C VAL A 320 3.09 12.72 8.92
N LEU A 321 1.91 13.17 8.54
CA LEU A 321 1.65 14.49 7.99
C LEU A 321 1.00 15.30 9.11
N GLU A 322 1.82 16.07 9.82
CA GLU A 322 1.39 16.86 10.97
C GLU A 322 0.52 18.04 10.50
N ASN A 323 -0.71 18.14 11.00
CA ASN A 323 -1.63 19.20 10.64
C ASN A 323 -1.24 20.50 11.37
N ARG A 324 -0.78 21.50 10.62
CA ARG A 324 -0.40 22.82 11.17
C ARG A 324 -1.57 23.80 11.19
N GLY A 325 -2.79 23.32 10.92
CA GLY A 325 -4.00 24.11 10.75
C GLY A 325 -4.07 24.76 9.36
N ASN A 326 -5.24 25.31 9.03
CA ASN A 326 -5.51 25.98 7.76
C ASN A 326 -5.24 25.12 6.50
N GLY A 327 -5.31 23.79 6.62
CA GLY A 327 -5.04 22.87 5.51
C GLY A 327 -3.55 22.69 5.16
N GLU A 328 -2.64 23.11 6.05
CA GLU A 328 -1.21 22.85 5.92
C GLU A 328 -0.80 21.59 6.66
N PHE A 329 -0.06 20.73 5.96
CA PHE A 329 0.43 19.45 6.48
C PHE A 329 1.94 19.39 6.32
N GLU A 330 2.66 19.13 7.41
CA GLU A 330 4.11 18.99 7.41
C GLU A 330 4.49 17.50 7.35
N PRO A 331 5.11 17.02 6.26
CA PRO A 331 5.46 15.61 6.12
C PRO A 331 6.71 15.25 6.91
N LYS A 332 6.57 14.34 7.87
CA LYS A 332 7.65 13.73 8.65
C LYS A 332 7.69 12.23 8.40
N ARG A 333 8.80 11.73 7.87
CA ARG A 333 9.02 10.30 7.74
C ARG A 333 9.47 9.72 9.08
N VAL A 334 8.66 8.83 9.63
CA VAL A 334 8.88 8.25 10.95
C VAL A 334 9.51 6.86 10.90
N LEU A 335 9.25 6.10 9.82
CA LEU A 335 9.88 4.81 9.55
C LEU A 335 10.28 4.73 8.07
N ARG A 336 11.43 4.12 7.79
CA ARG A 336 11.96 3.94 6.43
C ARG A 336 12.49 2.53 6.25
N PHE A 337 12.17 1.92 5.12
CA PHE A 337 12.53 0.55 4.80
C PHE A 337 13.34 0.50 3.50
N PRO A 338 14.15 -0.56 3.28
CA PRO A 338 14.78 -0.77 1.98
C PRO A 338 13.74 -0.88 0.85
N PRO A 339 14.08 -0.56 -0.39
CA PRO A 339 13.23 -0.94 -1.52
C PRO A 339 13.16 -2.47 -1.62
N ILE A 340 12.03 -3.05 -2.03
CA ILE A 340 11.74 -4.51 -2.07
C ILE A 340 11.38 -5.12 -0.70
N TYR A 341 11.15 -4.29 0.31
CA TYR A 341 10.81 -4.74 1.65
C TYR A 341 9.40 -5.34 1.70
N GLY A 342 8.54 -4.95 0.76
CA GLY A 342 7.22 -5.54 0.53
C GLY A 342 6.16 -5.01 1.47
N SER A 343 6.27 -3.74 1.90
CA SER A 343 5.30 -3.05 2.75
C SER A 343 3.88 -3.24 2.20
N SER A 344 2.93 -3.61 3.06
CA SER A 344 1.60 -4.03 2.62
C SER A 344 0.45 -3.27 3.29
N PHE A 345 0.52 -3.04 4.60
CA PHE A 345 -0.51 -2.34 5.35
C PHE A 345 0.00 -1.77 6.69
N ILE A 346 -0.61 -0.69 7.17
CA ILE A 346 -0.52 -0.22 8.56
C ILE A 346 -1.90 -0.14 9.21
N HIS A 347 -1.99 -0.55 10.48
CA HIS A 347 -3.12 -0.26 11.36
C HIS A 347 -2.60 0.59 12.54
N VAL A 348 -3.22 1.76 12.74
CA VAL A 348 -2.84 2.72 13.77
C VAL A 348 -3.80 2.57 14.94
N VAL A 349 -3.27 2.21 16.10
CA VAL A 349 -4.05 1.88 17.30
C VAL A 349 -3.16 2.00 18.54
N ASP A 350 -3.72 2.37 19.68
CA ASP A 350 -3.05 2.25 20.98
C ASP A 350 -3.04 0.78 21.43
N ILE A 351 -2.01 0.02 21.06
CA ILE A 351 -1.98 -1.44 21.26
C ILE A 351 -1.55 -1.82 22.68
N ASN A 352 -0.86 -0.93 23.38
CA ASN A 352 -0.37 -1.15 24.73
C ASN A 352 -1.17 -0.38 25.81
N LYS A 353 -2.16 0.42 25.41
CA LYS A 353 -3.04 1.26 26.24
C LYS A 353 -2.28 2.34 27.03
N ASP A 354 -1.21 2.89 26.48
CA ASP A 354 -0.46 3.97 27.11
C ASP A 354 -0.97 5.38 26.77
N GLY A 355 -1.99 5.47 25.91
CA GLY A 355 -2.59 6.72 25.45
C GLY A 355 -1.97 7.27 24.18
N TYR A 356 -0.97 6.60 23.60
CA TYR A 356 -0.36 6.98 22.32
C TYR A 356 -0.73 6.00 21.21
N GLN A 357 -0.99 6.53 20.02
CA GLN A 357 -1.26 5.67 18.87
C GLN A 357 0.02 5.02 18.37
N ASP A 358 0.03 3.70 18.31
CA ASP A 358 1.09 2.84 17.83
C ASP A 358 0.85 2.38 16.39
N ILE A 359 1.80 1.66 15.81
CA ILE A 359 1.71 1.14 14.43
C ILE A 359 1.86 -0.37 14.42
N VAL A 360 0.82 -1.07 13.99
CA VAL A 360 0.88 -2.46 13.52
C VAL A 360 1.13 -2.45 12.03
N TYR A 361 2.23 -3.05 11.60
CA TYR A 361 2.71 -2.97 10.22
C TYR A 361 2.94 -4.37 9.65
N THR A 362 2.50 -4.59 8.41
CA THR A 362 2.78 -5.82 7.67
C THR A 362 3.64 -5.57 6.44
N ASN A 363 4.54 -6.52 6.20
CA ASN A 363 5.25 -6.60 4.94
C ASN A 363 5.32 -8.04 4.45
N GLY A 364 4.77 -8.25 3.26
CA GLY A 364 4.65 -9.58 2.68
C GLY A 364 4.56 -9.58 1.17
N ASP A 365 4.48 -8.41 0.52
CA ASP A 365 4.38 -8.37 -0.94
C ASP A 365 5.60 -9.01 -1.61
N ASN A 366 5.32 -9.79 -2.64
CA ASN A 366 6.29 -10.64 -3.29
C ASN A 366 6.04 -10.80 -4.79
N ALA A 367 5.35 -9.84 -5.42
CA ALA A 367 5.01 -9.87 -6.84
C ALA A 367 5.66 -8.75 -7.66
N ASP A 368 6.62 -8.00 -7.08
CA ASP A 368 7.37 -6.94 -7.75
C ASP A 368 8.60 -7.47 -8.52
N ALA A 369 9.80 -6.95 -8.24
CA ALA A 369 11.05 -7.30 -8.92
C ALA A 369 11.66 -8.62 -8.43
N SER A 370 11.04 -9.27 -7.45
CA SER A 370 11.48 -10.54 -6.87
C SER A 370 10.29 -11.36 -6.37
N ILE A 371 10.34 -12.67 -6.58
CA ILE A 371 9.44 -13.63 -5.93
C ILE A 371 10.32 -14.50 -5.02
N SER A 372 10.52 -14.04 -3.78
CA SER A 372 11.47 -14.64 -2.82
C SER A 372 10.85 -14.81 -1.42
N LEU A 373 11.26 -15.85 -0.70
CA LEU A 373 10.89 -16.01 0.71
C LEU A 373 11.80 -15.12 1.57
N LYS A 374 11.39 -13.86 1.76
CA LYS A 374 12.23 -12.86 2.40
C LYS A 374 12.20 -13.00 3.92
N ARG A 375 13.38 -13.13 4.54
CA ARG A 375 13.55 -13.33 6.00
C ARG A 375 12.89 -12.29 6.91
N TYR A 376 12.58 -11.13 6.35
CA TYR A 376 12.08 -9.96 7.06
C TYR A 376 10.59 -9.71 6.83
N HIS A 377 9.90 -10.53 6.03
CA HIS A 377 8.44 -10.47 5.90
C HIS A 377 7.77 -10.89 7.21
N GLY A 378 6.73 -10.17 7.62
CA GLY A 378 5.97 -10.52 8.80
C GLY A 378 5.05 -9.43 9.33
N VAL A 379 4.66 -9.60 10.58
CA VAL A 379 3.86 -8.65 11.36
C VAL A 379 4.80 -7.96 12.37
N HIS A 380 4.76 -6.63 12.40
CA HIS A 380 5.58 -5.80 13.30
C HIS A 380 4.67 -4.92 14.14
N VAL A 381 5.08 -4.66 15.38
CA VAL A 381 4.47 -3.63 16.23
C VAL A 381 5.52 -2.60 16.58
N TYR A 382 5.25 -1.34 16.28
CA TYR A 382 6.09 -0.21 16.62
C TYR A 382 5.36 0.68 17.63
N LEU A 383 5.95 0.81 18.82
CA LEU A 383 5.40 1.65 19.89
C LEU A 383 5.85 3.11 19.72
N ASN A 384 4.93 4.04 19.95
CA ASN A 384 5.14 5.47 19.97
C ASN A 384 5.53 5.95 21.36
N ASP A 385 6.53 6.83 21.47
CA ASP A 385 6.96 7.42 22.74
C ASP A 385 6.18 8.71 23.11
N GLY A 386 5.06 8.97 22.45
CA GLY A 386 4.28 10.20 22.55
C GLY A 386 4.89 11.41 21.84
N LYS A 387 6.01 11.22 21.12
CA LYS A 387 6.69 12.27 20.33
C LYS A 387 6.86 11.85 18.87
N MET A 388 6.08 10.86 18.44
CA MET A 388 6.15 10.24 17.12
C MET A 388 7.52 9.59 16.84
N ASN A 389 8.24 9.14 17.88
CA ASN A 389 9.40 8.27 17.71
C ASN A 389 8.94 6.81 17.89
N PHE A 390 8.99 6.06 16.80
CA PHE A 390 8.48 4.70 16.75
C PHE A 390 9.61 3.69 16.93
N LYS A 391 9.46 2.79 17.91
CA LYS A 391 10.42 1.70 18.17
C LYS A 391 9.74 0.36 18.01
N ARG A 392 10.34 -0.53 17.19
CA ARG A 392 9.82 -1.89 17.03
C ARG A 392 9.92 -2.65 18.35
N GLN A 393 8.77 -3.04 18.89
CA GLN A 393 8.66 -3.83 20.12
C GLN A 393 8.42 -5.31 19.81
N TYR A 394 7.69 -5.61 18.74
CA TYR A 394 7.37 -6.99 18.34
C TYR A 394 7.62 -7.23 16.86
N PHE A 395 8.04 -8.45 16.53
CA PHE A 395 8.16 -8.95 15.16
C PHE A 395 7.86 -10.45 15.15
N TYR A 396 6.84 -10.84 14.38
CA TYR A 396 6.57 -12.23 14.07
C TYR A 396 6.88 -12.51 12.60
N PRO A 397 7.85 -13.41 12.28
CA PRO A 397 8.14 -13.76 10.90
C PRO A 397 6.95 -14.50 10.26
N MET A 398 6.40 -13.95 9.19
CA MET A 398 5.25 -14.51 8.48
C MET A 398 5.37 -14.16 7.00
N HIS A 399 5.63 -15.16 6.15
CA HIS A 399 5.74 -14.91 4.72
C HIS A 399 4.39 -14.47 4.15
N GLY A 400 4.41 -13.43 3.32
CA GLY A 400 3.23 -13.00 2.59
C GLY A 400 2.24 -12.17 3.40
N ALA A 401 2.56 -11.78 4.65
CA ALA A 401 1.74 -10.94 5.51
C ALA A 401 1.21 -9.70 4.75
N SER A 402 -0.08 -9.71 4.44
CA SER A 402 -0.70 -8.73 3.53
C SER A 402 -1.52 -7.68 4.27
N LYS A 403 -2.10 -8.02 5.42
CA LYS A 403 -2.83 -7.10 6.30
C LYS A 403 -2.85 -7.65 7.73
N ALA A 404 -2.77 -6.78 8.72
CA ALA A 404 -3.04 -7.08 10.11
C ALA A 404 -3.96 -6.01 10.70
N LEU A 405 -4.93 -6.44 11.51
CA LEU A 405 -5.85 -5.57 12.24
C LEU A 405 -5.76 -5.94 13.72
N SER A 406 -5.94 -4.94 14.57
CA SER A 406 -5.88 -5.10 16.02
C SER A 406 -7.17 -4.67 16.67
N GLN A 407 -7.67 -5.52 17.53
CA GLN A 407 -8.88 -5.31 18.29
C GLN A 407 -8.92 -6.31 19.45
N ASP A 408 -9.70 -6.03 20.47
CA ASP A 408 -10.09 -7.01 21.48
C ASP A 408 -11.04 -8.06 20.86
N PHE A 409 -10.49 -9.10 20.23
CA PHE A 409 -11.29 -10.12 19.54
C PHE A 409 -11.82 -11.19 20.50
N ASP A 410 -11.19 -11.32 21.67
CA ASP A 410 -11.56 -12.32 22.66
C ASP A 410 -12.28 -11.73 23.89
N GLY A 411 -12.43 -10.42 23.96
CA GLY A 411 -13.21 -9.71 24.97
C GLY A 411 -12.54 -9.63 26.34
N ASP A 412 -11.24 -9.93 26.44
CA ASP A 412 -10.50 -9.86 27.71
C ASP A 412 -10.06 -8.42 28.06
N GLY A 413 -10.28 -7.52 27.11
CA GLY A 413 -10.02 -6.10 27.21
C GLY A 413 -8.75 -5.69 26.48
N ASP A 414 -7.77 -6.56 26.27
CA ASP A 414 -6.51 -6.20 25.61
C ASP A 414 -6.59 -6.25 24.07
N MET A 415 -5.60 -5.66 23.39
CA MET A 415 -5.62 -5.57 21.93
C MET A 415 -4.88 -6.75 21.33
N ASP A 416 -5.60 -7.62 20.64
CA ASP A 416 -5.08 -8.73 19.87
C ASP A 416 -4.63 -8.29 18.47
N ILE A 417 -4.12 -9.24 17.67
CA ILE A 417 -3.85 -9.04 16.23
C ILE A 417 -4.42 -10.19 15.42
N ALA A 418 -5.25 -9.90 14.42
CA ALA A 418 -5.57 -10.82 13.34
C ALA A 418 -4.73 -10.47 12.11
N ALA A 419 -4.05 -11.44 11.50
CA ALA A 419 -3.19 -11.22 10.34
C ALA A 419 -3.49 -12.21 9.22
N ILE A 420 -3.43 -11.73 7.98
CA ILE A 420 -3.61 -12.52 6.77
C ILE A 420 -2.36 -12.52 5.89
N SER A 421 -2.24 -13.55 5.05
CA SER A 421 -1.16 -13.69 4.08
C SER A 421 -1.66 -13.96 2.66
N PHE A 422 -1.10 -13.23 1.70
CA PHE A 422 -1.36 -13.40 0.28
C PHE A 422 -0.32 -14.28 -0.43
N PHE A 423 0.92 -14.29 0.08
CA PHE A 423 2.03 -15.13 -0.40
C PHE A 423 2.58 -16.08 0.68
N PRO A 424 1.73 -16.95 1.29
CA PRO A 424 2.19 -17.83 2.36
C PRO A 424 3.16 -18.87 1.82
N ASP A 425 4.15 -19.25 2.66
CA ASP A 425 5.01 -20.40 2.36
C ASP A 425 4.27 -21.70 2.69
N LYS A 426 3.51 -22.19 1.72
CA LYS A 426 2.75 -23.44 1.86
C LYS A 426 3.61 -24.68 2.09
N LYS A 427 4.91 -24.63 1.78
CA LYS A 427 5.80 -25.79 1.95
C LYS A 427 6.35 -25.88 3.37
N GLN A 428 6.69 -24.74 3.98
CA GLN A 428 7.27 -24.73 5.32
C GLN A 428 6.23 -24.51 6.41
N ASN A 429 5.24 -23.64 6.19
CA ASN A 429 4.26 -23.25 7.20
C ASN A 429 2.85 -23.10 6.57
N PRO A 430 2.16 -24.22 6.28
CA PRO A 430 0.85 -24.19 5.64
C PRO A 430 -0.26 -23.56 6.51
N ALA A 431 0.00 -23.35 7.80
CA ALA A 431 -0.92 -22.76 8.75
C ALA A 431 -0.84 -21.21 8.86
N GLU A 432 -0.04 -20.55 8.02
CA GLU A 432 0.21 -19.09 8.12
C GLU A 432 -0.55 -18.26 7.07
N GLY A 433 -1.59 -18.81 6.43
CA GLY A 433 -2.50 -18.00 5.62
C GLY A 433 -3.29 -17.00 6.48
N PHE A 434 -3.71 -17.42 7.67
CA PHE A 434 -4.35 -16.59 8.69
C PHE A 434 -3.72 -16.92 10.04
N LEU A 435 -3.41 -15.91 10.84
CA LEU A 435 -2.97 -16.06 12.23
C LEU A 435 -3.74 -15.10 13.12
N TYR A 436 -4.15 -15.61 14.28
CA TYR A 436 -4.64 -14.81 15.40
C TYR A 436 -3.52 -14.75 16.46
N PHE A 437 -3.19 -13.56 16.94
CA PHE A 437 -2.19 -13.32 17.94
C PHE A 437 -2.90 -12.83 19.20
N GLU A 438 -3.11 -13.74 20.14
CA GLU A 438 -3.66 -13.45 21.47
C GLU A 438 -2.65 -12.61 22.24
N ASN A 439 -3.03 -11.42 22.65
CA ASN A 439 -2.24 -10.67 23.61
C ASN A 439 -2.53 -11.23 25.01
N THR A 440 -1.46 -11.45 25.77
CA THR A 440 -1.53 -12.11 27.08
C THR A 440 -1.11 -11.16 28.20
N GLY A 441 -1.07 -9.85 27.90
CA GLY A 441 -0.39 -8.81 28.68
C GLY A 441 1.14 -8.96 28.80
N LYS A 442 1.73 -10.10 28.41
CA LYS A 442 3.19 -10.36 28.41
C LYS A 442 3.79 -10.41 27.00
N GLY A 443 2.95 -10.24 25.99
CA GLY A 443 3.28 -10.40 24.57
C GLY A 443 2.21 -11.21 23.85
N PHE A 444 2.51 -11.53 22.59
CA PHE A 444 1.58 -12.19 21.67
C PHE A 444 1.82 -13.69 21.54
N THR A 445 0.76 -14.47 21.64
CA THR A 445 0.76 -15.92 21.39
C THR A 445 0.08 -16.20 20.04
N PRO A 446 0.79 -16.77 19.05
CA PRO A 446 0.23 -17.04 17.74
C PRO A 446 -0.65 -18.30 17.73
N HIS A 447 -1.78 -18.20 17.03
CA HIS A 447 -2.74 -19.27 16.81
C HIS A 447 -3.17 -19.33 15.35
N PHE A 448 -3.51 -20.52 14.86
CA PHE A 448 -4.07 -20.74 13.54
C PHE A 448 -5.45 -21.39 13.63
N ILE A 449 -6.25 -21.21 12.58
CA ILE A 449 -7.55 -21.85 12.44
C ILE A 449 -7.52 -22.79 11.23
N GLU A 450 -7.91 -24.04 11.44
CA GLU A 450 -7.96 -25.06 10.39
C GLU A 450 -9.03 -24.70 9.33
N GLY A 451 -8.74 -24.98 8.05
CA GLY A 451 -9.65 -24.68 6.93
C GLY A 451 -9.71 -23.21 6.48
N ILE A 452 -9.08 -22.29 7.22
CA ILE A 452 -8.90 -20.88 6.83
C ILE A 452 -7.47 -20.64 6.33
N SER A 453 -6.49 -21.24 7.00
CA SER A 453 -5.07 -20.92 6.82
C SER A 453 -4.46 -21.38 5.48
N ASP A 454 -5.21 -22.10 4.65
CA ASP A 454 -4.75 -22.70 3.40
C ASP A 454 -4.92 -21.79 2.15
N LYS A 455 -5.60 -20.64 2.30
CA LYS A 455 -5.93 -19.73 1.19
C LYS A 455 -4.95 -18.57 1.06
N LYS A 456 -5.08 -17.84 -0.06
CA LYS A 456 -4.39 -16.58 -0.33
C LYS A 456 -5.32 -15.41 0.00
N TRP A 457 -5.15 -14.86 1.19
CA TRP A 457 -5.99 -13.79 1.71
C TRP A 457 -5.40 -12.44 1.33
N MET A 458 -6.20 -11.61 0.66
CA MET A 458 -5.76 -10.30 0.18
C MET A 458 -6.40 -9.15 0.94
N VAL A 459 -7.64 -9.32 1.38
CA VAL A 459 -8.39 -8.29 2.11
C VAL A 459 -8.98 -8.88 3.38
N MET A 460 -9.08 -8.04 4.41
CA MET A 460 -9.68 -8.36 5.70
C MET A 460 -10.29 -7.09 6.27
N ASP A 461 -11.41 -7.20 6.96
CA ASP A 461 -12.04 -6.14 7.74
C ASP A 461 -12.63 -6.71 9.04
N CYS A 462 -12.86 -5.85 10.03
CA CYS A 462 -13.46 -6.27 11.30
C CYS A 462 -14.56 -5.30 11.76
N GLY A 463 -15.55 -5.84 12.47
CA GLY A 463 -16.63 -5.06 13.07
C GLY A 463 -17.74 -5.95 13.60
N ASP A 464 -18.62 -5.40 14.40
CA ASP A 464 -19.78 -6.10 14.97
C ASP A 464 -20.88 -6.26 13.88
N LEU A 465 -20.83 -7.36 13.12
CA LEU A 465 -21.67 -7.58 11.94
C LEU A 465 -23.10 -7.96 12.33
N ASP A 466 -23.28 -8.66 13.45
CA ASP A 466 -24.61 -9.08 13.91
C ASP A 466 -25.18 -8.32 15.10
N LYS A 467 -24.45 -7.32 15.61
CA LYS A 467 -24.82 -6.43 16.71
C LYS A 467 -24.97 -7.15 18.04
N ASP A 468 -24.12 -8.14 18.29
CA ASP A 468 -24.07 -8.85 19.57
C ASP A 468 -23.06 -8.25 20.56
N GLY A 469 -22.24 -7.31 20.10
CA GLY A 469 -21.27 -6.57 20.91
C GLY A 469 -19.84 -7.09 20.78
N ASP A 470 -19.64 -8.25 20.15
CA ASP A 470 -18.32 -8.80 19.88
C ASP A 470 -17.85 -8.40 18.47
N ILE A 471 -16.54 -8.41 18.25
CA ILE A 471 -15.97 -7.99 16.97
C ILE A 471 -15.79 -9.19 16.06
N ASP A 472 -16.48 -9.19 14.92
CA ASP A 472 -16.32 -10.21 13.89
C ASP A 472 -15.19 -9.87 12.91
N LEU A 473 -14.70 -10.90 12.21
CA LEU A 473 -13.70 -10.78 11.14
C LEU A 473 -14.28 -11.24 9.80
N VAL A 474 -13.93 -10.55 8.72
CA VAL A 474 -14.25 -10.99 7.36
C VAL A 474 -12.99 -11.03 6.51
N LEU A 475 -12.77 -12.14 5.82
CA LEU A 475 -11.60 -12.39 5.00
C LEU A 475 -12.02 -12.55 3.53
N GLY A 476 -11.27 -11.94 2.62
CA GLY A 476 -11.45 -12.07 1.17
C GLY A 476 -10.23 -12.67 0.48
N ALA A 477 -10.43 -13.80 -0.20
CA ALA A 477 -9.39 -14.51 -0.91
C ALA A 477 -9.27 -14.03 -2.37
N PHE A 478 -8.03 -13.99 -2.86
CA PHE A 478 -7.74 -13.63 -4.24
C PHE A 478 -6.86 -14.71 -4.90
N ASN A 479 -7.38 -15.37 -5.92
CA ASN A 479 -6.71 -16.49 -6.56
C ASN A 479 -6.83 -16.42 -8.08
N LEU A 480 -5.79 -15.89 -8.73
CA LEU A 480 -5.73 -15.79 -10.19
C LEU A 480 -5.83 -17.14 -10.89
N GLN A 481 -5.38 -18.23 -10.27
CA GLN A 481 -5.45 -19.57 -10.86
C GLN A 481 -6.90 -20.05 -11.02
N ASP A 482 -7.84 -19.54 -10.22
CA ASP A 482 -9.25 -19.89 -10.36
C ASP A 482 -9.89 -19.27 -11.62
N ARG A 483 -9.26 -18.25 -12.22
CA ARG A 483 -9.68 -17.67 -13.51
C ARG A 483 -9.53 -18.68 -14.66
N ASP A 484 -8.45 -19.45 -14.65
CA ASP A 484 -8.07 -20.31 -15.77
C ASP A 484 -8.59 -21.75 -15.62
N ARG A 485 -9.20 -22.10 -14.47
CA ARG A 485 -9.84 -23.41 -14.23
C ARG A 485 -11.18 -23.51 -14.98
N GLN A 486 -11.13 -23.98 -16.22
CA GLN A 486 -12.30 -24.46 -16.97
C GLN A 486 -12.89 -25.70 -16.27
N SER A 487 -13.96 -25.48 -15.51
CA SER A 487 -15.09 -26.37 -15.14
C SER A 487 -14.90 -27.88 -14.90
N ASN A 488 -13.70 -28.44 -14.76
CA ASN A 488 -13.54 -29.88 -14.55
C ASN A 488 -12.53 -30.19 -13.44
N ALA A 489 -13.00 -30.95 -12.45
CA ALA A 489 -12.25 -31.62 -11.37
C ALA A 489 -11.84 -30.77 -10.14
N SER A 490 -12.82 -30.33 -9.35
CA SER A 490 -12.84 -30.54 -7.88
C SER A 490 -14.20 -30.10 -7.34
N SER A 491 -14.76 -30.90 -6.44
CA SER A 491 -16.00 -30.60 -5.70
C SER A 491 -15.81 -29.54 -4.60
N GLU A 492 -14.66 -28.86 -4.57
CA GLU A 492 -14.41 -27.77 -3.64
C GLU A 492 -15.22 -26.55 -4.08
N LYS A 493 -16.25 -26.20 -3.30
CA LYS A 493 -16.98 -24.95 -3.44
C LYS A 493 -15.95 -23.81 -3.50
N ARG A 494 -15.99 -22.97 -4.54
CA ARG A 494 -15.14 -21.77 -4.67
C ARG A 494 -15.63 -20.68 -3.72
N THR A 495 -15.43 -20.87 -2.42
CA THR A 495 -15.73 -19.89 -1.38
C THR A 495 -14.58 -18.89 -1.30
N GLY A 496 -14.89 -17.62 -1.55
CA GLY A 496 -13.91 -16.54 -1.58
C GLY A 496 -13.99 -15.57 -0.41
N VAL A 497 -15.10 -15.59 0.33
CA VAL A 497 -15.31 -14.72 1.49
C VAL A 497 -15.70 -15.57 2.69
N TYR A 498 -14.97 -15.38 3.78
CA TYR A 498 -15.16 -16.07 5.05
C TYR A 498 -15.50 -15.05 6.11
N VAL A 499 -16.51 -15.33 6.92
CA VAL A 499 -16.93 -14.53 8.08
C VAL A 499 -16.64 -15.37 9.31
N LEU A 500 -15.79 -14.86 10.18
CA LEU A 500 -15.42 -15.44 11.46
C LEU A 500 -16.18 -14.63 12.50
N LYS A 501 -17.33 -15.16 12.91
CA LYS A 501 -18.16 -14.53 13.94
C LYS A 501 -17.61 -14.83 15.31
N SER A 502 -17.43 -13.81 16.13
CA SER A 502 -16.95 -14.04 17.50
C SER A 502 -18.02 -14.78 18.29
N LYS A 503 -17.61 -15.80 19.05
CA LYS A 503 -18.55 -16.55 19.87
C LYS A 503 -18.81 -15.77 21.17
N ASN A 504 -19.96 -15.10 21.20
CA ASN A 504 -20.65 -14.52 22.38
C ASN A 504 -20.05 -14.94 23.74
N LYS A 505 -19.31 -14.04 24.40
CA LYS A 505 -18.75 -14.28 25.75
C LYS A 505 -19.51 -13.50 26.82
N THR A 506 -20.70 -13.99 27.18
CA THR A 506 -21.19 -13.76 28.55
C THR A 506 -20.42 -14.68 29.50
N HIS A 507 -19.35 -14.15 30.09
CA HIS A 507 -18.54 -14.69 31.19
C HIS A 507 -17.41 -15.69 30.84
N LEU A 508 -16.17 -15.20 30.89
CA LEU A 508 -15.04 -15.92 31.50
C LEU A 508 -14.74 -15.31 32.87
#